data_AF-A0A2T6ZN93-F1
#
_entry.id   AF-A0A2T6ZN93-F1
#
_cell.length_a   1.000
_cell.length_b   1.000
_cell.length_c   1.000
_cell.angle_alpha   90.00
_cell.angle_beta   90.00
_cell.angle_gamma   90.00
#
_symmetry.space_group_name_H-M   'P 1'
#
loop_
_entity.id
_entity.type
_entity.pdbx_description
1 polymer ?
#
loop_
_entity_poly.entity_id
_entity_poly.type
_entity_poly.pdbx_seq_one_letter_code
_entity_poly.pdbx_strand_id
1 'polypeptide(L)'
;MDSSTSFFDFIYSDNPKDSKAAYESLGSKPYQIFDLLLKEEHFRNFFSRIEVYGSNLANLLSQFPSFEQDDYSTSLLREMIRAFALSLLAERFDDMRARSAIAKIVLSVVKLSDPRRTLGHFGVRLGALPGILRILIAEGHIKKIAVTHKRCFEDLISEPQARERWVEFIMELCKECEEHGSRPSALGLAKFIRTIPCEFCNSNVPFDCGLDNDLEGEPTRVRGSSFGINTESNMFKYLLGEPLGPWKIILSQQAMEDLGTKKAQSSFENVRRKFSELASGDWAGKEILYRAKWNNSPSYRIPLFKALYKAKRFILWQIDIAFDERFGEDYQVIKVWAVGSPKNVGI
;
A
#
# COMPACT_ATOMS: atom_id res chain seq x y z
N MET A 1 9.02 11.65 -28.41
CA MET A 1 7.93 11.35 -27.48
C MET A 1 8.55 10.80 -26.21
N ASP A 2 8.24 11.40 -25.07
CA ASP A 2 8.73 10.91 -23.78
C ASP A 2 8.15 9.51 -23.55
N SER A 3 8.98 8.49 -23.35
CA SER A 3 8.48 7.11 -23.28
C SER A 3 7.45 6.94 -22.16
N SER A 4 7.52 7.72 -21.08
CA SER A 4 6.58 7.69 -19.95
C SER A 4 5.15 8.15 -20.27
N THR A 5 4.90 8.88 -21.38
CA THR A 5 3.54 9.36 -21.68
C THR A 5 2.59 8.22 -22.03
N SER A 6 3.06 7.19 -22.74
CA SER A 6 2.19 6.09 -23.21
C SER A 6 1.51 5.33 -22.06
N PHE A 7 2.19 5.14 -20.93
CA PHE A 7 1.57 4.55 -19.74
C PHE A 7 0.45 5.43 -19.19
N PHE A 8 0.73 6.72 -18.98
CA PHE A 8 -0.26 7.63 -18.40
C PHE A 8 -1.43 7.89 -19.33
N ASP A 9 -1.18 8.01 -20.64
CA ASP A 9 -2.21 8.13 -21.66
C ASP A 9 -3.11 6.89 -21.65
N PHE A 10 -2.55 5.70 -21.44
CA PHE A 10 -3.35 4.48 -21.30
C PHE A 10 -4.16 4.47 -19.99
N ILE A 11 -3.53 4.75 -18.85
CA ILE A 11 -4.18 4.69 -17.53
C ILE A 11 -5.30 5.71 -17.41
N TYR A 12 -5.05 6.96 -17.84
CA TYR A 12 -6.00 8.07 -17.69
C TYR A 12 -6.97 8.24 -18.87
N SER A 13 -6.97 7.32 -19.85
CA SER A 13 -7.90 7.37 -20.98
C SER A 13 -9.26 6.75 -20.65
N ASP A 14 -10.33 7.36 -21.15
CA ASP A 14 -11.68 6.79 -21.13
C ASP A 14 -11.83 5.61 -22.12
N ASN A 15 -10.94 5.53 -23.11
CA ASN A 15 -10.90 4.45 -24.10
C ASN A 15 -9.44 4.04 -24.36
N PRO A 16 -8.84 3.27 -23.45
CA PRO A 16 -7.43 2.91 -23.53
C PRO A 16 -7.17 2.10 -24.80
N LYS A 17 -6.19 2.56 -25.59
CA LYS A 17 -5.70 1.87 -26.79
C LYS A 17 -4.22 1.58 -26.61
N ASP A 18 -3.75 0.55 -27.29
CA ASP A 18 -2.32 0.22 -27.37
C ASP A 18 -1.67 -0.13 -26.01
N SER A 19 -2.19 -1.18 -25.38
CA SER A 19 -1.63 -1.75 -24.13
C SER A 19 -0.18 -2.18 -24.27
N LYS A 20 0.26 -2.51 -25.49
CA LYS A 20 1.64 -2.86 -25.80
C LYS A 20 2.56 -1.65 -25.65
N ALA A 21 2.22 -0.51 -26.24
CA ALA A 21 3.00 0.72 -26.06
C ALA A 21 3.04 1.17 -24.59
N ALA A 22 1.94 1.02 -23.86
CA ALA A 22 1.91 1.27 -22.42
C ALA A 22 2.84 0.32 -21.63
N TYR A 23 2.87 -0.97 -21.98
CA TYR A 23 3.82 -1.93 -21.38
C TYR A 23 5.28 -1.58 -21.71
N GLU A 24 5.60 -1.32 -22.98
CA GLU A 24 6.96 -0.99 -23.43
C GLU A 24 7.49 0.28 -22.73
N SER A 25 6.61 1.25 -22.44
CA SER A 25 6.99 2.44 -21.66
C SER A 25 7.44 2.11 -20.23
N LEU A 26 6.81 1.13 -19.59
CA LEU A 26 7.18 0.66 -18.25
C LEU A 26 8.54 -0.03 -18.25
N GLY A 27 8.88 -0.78 -19.30
CA GLY A 27 10.19 -1.43 -19.43
C GLY A 27 11.35 -0.44 -19.43
N SER A 28 11.17 0.73 -20.04
CA SER A 28 12.25 1.72 -20.18
C SER A 28 12.63 2.42 -18.87
N LYS A 29 11.64 2.81 -18.04
CA LYS A 29 11.84 3.62 -16.83
C LYS A 29 10.73 3.39 -15.79
N PRO A 30 10.59 2.18 -15.22
CA PRO A 30 9.46 1.83 -14.37
C PRO A 30 9.40 2.74 -13.13
N TYR A 31 10.55 3.07 -12.52
CA TYR A 31 10.66 3.98 -11.38
C TYR A 31 10.02 5.34 -11.61
N GLN A 32 10.33 5.97 -12.73
CA GLN A 32 9.85 7.32 -13.01
C GLN A 32 8.34 7.34 -13.17
N ILE A 33 7.77 6.27 -13.72
CA ILE A 33 6.33 6.14 -13.93
C ILE A 33 5.60 5.95 -12.61
N PHE A 34 6.04 5.03 -11.73
CA PHE A 34 5.36 4.88 -10.44
C PHE A 34 5.65 6.04 -9.49
N ASP A 35 6.82 6.66 -9.53
CA ASP A 35 7.09 7.89 -8.76
C ASP A 35 6.14 9.01 -9.19
N LEU A 36 5.95 9.19 -10.51
CA LEU A 36 4.96 10.12 -11.05
C LEU A 36 3.53 9.76 -10.66
N LEU A 37 3.15 8.48 -10.67
CA LEU A 37 1.81 8.03 -10.26
C LEU A 37 1.56 8.27 -8.76
N LEU A 38 2.60 8.13 -7.94
CA LEU A 38 2.57 8.37 -6.49
C LEU A 38 2.69 9.87 -6.13
N LYS A 39 3.00 10.75 -7.08
CA LYS A 39 2.89 12.20 -6.84
C LYS A 39 1.45 12.54 -6.53
N GLU A 40 1.25 13.31 -5.47
CA GLU A 40 -0.05 13.59 -4.87
C GLU A 40 -1.13 14.02 -5.86
N GLU A 41 -0.81 14.86 -6.85
CA GLU A 41 -1.77 15.28 -7.87
C GLU A 41 -2.26 14.11 -8.72
N HIS A 42 -1.34 13.28 -9.22
CA HIS A 42 -1.66 12.10 -10.00
C HIS A 42 -2.32 11.02 -9.17
N PHE A 43 -1.87 10.83 -7.93
CA PHE A 43 -2.47 9.89 -7.00
C PHE A 43 -3.92 10.29 -6.69
N ARG A 44 -4.17 11.55 -6.29
CA ARG A 44 -5.54 12.03 -6.06
C ARG A 44 -6.43 11.91 -7.30
N ASN A 45 -5.90 12.19 -8.49
CA ASN A 45 -6.63 12.02 -9.74
C ASN A 45 -6.90 10.54 -10.06
N PHE A 46 -5.92 9.66 -9.84
CA PHE A 46 -6.08 8.22 -9.99
C PHE A 46 -7.23 7.70 -9.12
N PHE A 47 -7.29 8.16 -7.87
CA PHE A 47 -8.30 7.76 -6.90
C PHE A 47 -9.68 8.35 -7.18
N SER A 48 -9.76 9.59 -7.69
CA SER A 48 -11.04 10.24 -7.98
C SER A 48 -11.84 9.53 -9.08
N ARG A 49 -11.17 8.77 -9.96
CA ARG A 49 -11.81 7.93 -10.99
C ARG A 49 -11.22 6.51 -11.01
N ILE A 50 -10.97 5.96 -9.81
CA ILE A 50 -10.37 4.63 -9.62
C ILE A 50 -11.14 3.51 -10.34
N GLU A 51 -12.45 3.66 -10.51
CA GLU A 51 -13.30 2.75 -11.26
C GLU A 51 -12.89 2.63 -12.74
N VAL A 52 -12.46 3.73 -13.37
CA VAL A 52 -11.99 3.77 -14.76
C VAL A 52 -10.49 3.48 -14.79
N TYR A 53 -9.70 4.28 -14.09
CA TYR A 53 -8.25 4.23 -14.16
C TYR A 53 -7.67 2.96 -13.52
N GLY A 54 -8.27 2.50 -12.43
CA GLY A 54 -7.91 1.22 -11.82
C GLY A 54 -8.29 0.03 -12.68
N SER A 55 -9.42 0.08 -13.39
CA SER A 55 -9.78 -0.94 -14.38
C SER A 55 -8.81 -0.97 -15.56
N ASN A 56 -8.38 0.20 -16.04
CA ASN A 56 -7.34 0.29 -17.07
C ASN A 56 -6.03 -0.33 -16.59
N LEU A 57 -5.59 -0.01 -15.37
CA LEU A 57 -4.40 -0.61 -14.78
C LEU A 57 -4.53 -2.14 -14.67
N ALA A 58 -5.66 -2.64 -14.16
CA ALA A 58 -5.90 -4.08 -14.07
C ALA A 58 -5.85 -4.76 -15.46
N ASN A 59 -6.47 -4.15 -16.47
CA ASN A 59 -6.46 -4.65 -17.83
C ASN A 59 -5.05 -4.70 -18.42
N LEU A 60 -4.25 -3.65 -18.20
CA LEU A 60 -2.85 -3.60 -18.60
C LEU A 60 -2.04 -4.71 -17.94
N LEU A 61 -2.12 -4.82 -16.61
CA LEU A 61 -1.42 -5.85 -15.84
C LEU A 61 -1.81 -7.27 -16.28
N SER A 62 -3.08 -7.51 -16.58
CA SER A 62 -3.55 -8.83 -17.02
C SER A 62 -2.93 -9.31 -18.35
N GLN A 63 -2.45 -8.38 -19.18
CA GLN A 63 -1.84 -8.66 -20.48
C GLN A 63 -0.33 -8.86 -20.42
N PHE A 64 0.32 -8.56 -19.28
CA PHE A 64 1.78 -8.70 -19.14
C PHE A 64 2.32 -10.08 -19.54
N PRO A 65 1.67 -11.21 -19.19
CA PRO A 65 2.15 -12.53 -19.60
C PRO A 65 2.15 -12.74 -21.12
N SER A 66 1.34 -11.98 -21.87
CA SER A 66 1.21 -12.11 -23.32
C SER A 66 2.23 -11.28 -24.12
N PHE A 67 2.98 -10.39 -23.47
CA PHE A 67 3.91 -9.51 -24.18
C PHE A 67 5.28 -10.15 -24.47
N GLU A 68 5.55 -11.36 -23.99
CA GLU A 68 6.70 -12.25 -24.32
C GLU A 68 8.12 -11.63 -24.27
N GLN A 69 8.27 -10.34 -23.91
CA GLN A 69 9.50 -9.58 -24.14
C GLN A 69 10.43 -9.48 -22.94
N ASP A 70 9.99 -9.78 -21.72
CA ASP A 70 10.87 -9.76 -20.55
C ASP A 70 10.67 -10.98 -19.68
N ASP A 71 11.76 -11.40 -19.06
CA ASP A 71 11.74 -12.27 -17.89
C ASP A 71 11.16 -11.49 -16.72
N TYR A 72 9.85 -11.21 -16.80
CA TYR A 72 9.07 -10.53 -15.77
C TYR A 72 9.21 -11.26 -14.41
N SER A 73 9.63 -12.54 -14.44
CA SER A 73 9.97 -13.38 -13.28
C SER A 73 11.08 -12.83 -12.39
N THR A 74 11.98 -12.03 -12.94
CA THR A 74 13.14 -11.46 -12.22
C THR A 74 13.14 -9.93 -12.16
N SER A 75 12.11 -9.27 -12.73
CA SER A 75 12.11 -7.82 -12.93
C SER A 75 11.65 -7.03 -11.70
N LEU A 76 12.41 -5.97 -11.40
CA LEU A 76 12.04 -4.87 -10.50
C LEU A 76 10.60 -4.35 -10.69
N LEU A 77 10.11 -4.28 -11.93
CA LEU A 77 8.78 -3.78 -12.27
C LEU A 77 7.67 -4.54 -11.52
N ARG A 78 7.85 -5.86 -11.33
CA ARG A 78 6.91 -6.70 -10.56
C ARG A 78 6.76 -6.23 -9.12
N GLU A 79 7.88 -5.96 -8.46
CA GLU A 79 7.90 -5.55 -7.07
C GLU A 79 7.34 -4.13 -6.89
N MET A 80 7.56 -3.26 -7.87
CA MET A 80 6.93 -1.94 -7.93
C MET A 80 5.40 -2.02 -8.00
N ILE A 81 4.89 -2.86 -8.90
CA ILE A 81 3.46 -3.10 -9.06
C ILE A 81 2.87 -3.69 -7.78
N ARG A 82 3.61 -4.59 -7.11
CA ARG A 82 3.19 -5.18 -5.83
C ARG A 82 3.14 -4.13 -4.72
N ALA A 83 4.19 -3.32 -4.57
CA ALA A 83 4.24 -2.25 -3.57
C ALA A 83 3.10 -1.25 -3.78
N PHE A 84 2.86 -0.84 -5.04
CA PHE A 84 1.74 0.02 -5.38
C PHE A 84 0.39 -0.61 -5.01
N ALA A 85 0.17 -1.88 -5.35
CA ALA A 85 -1.07 -2.58 -4.98
C ALA A 85 -1.25 -2.73 -3.46
N LEU A 86 -0.17 -2.91 -2.70
CA LEU A 86 -0.21 -2.88 -1.23
C LEU A 86 -0.62 -1.49 -0.71
N SER A 87 -0.09 -0.41 -1.29
CA SER A 87 -0.51 0.96 -0.96
C SER A 87 -1.99 1.18 -1.28
N LEU A 88 -2.50 0.63 -2.39
CA LEU A 88 -3.93 0.67 -2.68
C LEU A 88 -4.75 -0.05 -1.60
N LEU A 89 -4.30 -1.20 -1.11
CA LEU A 89 -5.00 -1.94 -0.05
C LEU A 89 -4.97 -1.22 1.32
N ALA A 90 -4.07 -0.25 1.51
CA ALA A 90 -4.05 0.56 2.74
C ALA A 90 -5.12 1.66 2.76
N GLU A 91 -5.69 2.00 1.61
CA GLU A 91 -6.67 3.07 1.47
C GLU A 91 -8.10 2.57 1.72
N ARG A 92 -8.96 3.45 2.22
CA ARG A 92 -10.39 3.16 2.41
C ARG A 92 -11.18 3.53 1.16
N PHE A 93 -12.04 2.61 0.73
CA PHE A 93 -12.94 2.84 -0.40
C PHE A 93 -14.34 2.47 0.01
N ASP A 94 -15.23 3.44 0.02
CA ASP A 94 -16.63 3.23 0.38
C ASP A 94 -17.47 2.79 -0.82
N ASP A 95 -17.02 3.15 -2.03
CA ASP A 95 -17.72 2.85 -3.27
C ASP A 95 -17.44 1.42 -3.78
N MET A 96 -18.50 0.73 -4.21
CA MET A 96 -18.43 -0.65 -4.70
C MET A 96 -17.68 -0.78 -6.04
N ARG A 97 -17.74 0.24 -6.91
CA ARG A 97 -17.03 0.21 -8.20
C ARG A 97 -15.53 0.37 -7.97
N ALA A 98 -15.13 1.24 -7.05
CA ALA A 98 -13.76 1.38 -6.59
C ALA A 98 -13.21 0.06 -6.04
N ARG A 99 -13.95 -0.59 -5.13
CA ARG A 99 -13.56 -1.90 -4.57
C ARG A 99 -13.43 -2.99 -5.65
N SER A 100 -14.32 -3.01 -6.66
CA SER A 100 -14.23 -3.94 -7.80
C SER A 100 -13.00 -3.66 -8.67
N ALA A 101 -12.68 -2.40 -8.95
CA ALA A 101 -11.46 -2.05 -9.68
C ALA A 101 -10.20 -2.50 -8.92
N ILE A 102 -10.14 -2.26 -7.61
CA ILE A 102 -9.02 -2.70 -6.77
C ILE A 102 -8.92 -4.22 -6.72
N ALA A 103 -10.05 -4.92 -6.59
CA ALA A 103 -10.09 -6.39 -6.64
C ALA A 103 -9.47 -6.91 -7.96
N LYS A 104 -9.75 -6.27 -9.09
CA LYS A 104 -9.14 -6.64 -10.39
C LYS A 104 -7.64 -6.33 -10.45
N ILE A 105 -7.19 -5.22 -9.87
CA ILE A 105 -5.76 -4.90 -9.75
C ILE A 105 -5.06 -5.97 -8.91
N VAL A 106 -5.56 -6.22 -7.70
CA VAL A 106 -5.09 -7.24 -6.75
C VAL A 106 -4.98 -8.60 -7.43
N LEU A 107 -6.04 -9.04 -8.10
CA LEU A 107 -6.07 -10.28 -8.85
C LEU A 107 -4.95 -10.35 -9.90
N SER A 108 -4.73 -9.26 -10.62
CA SER A 108 -3.69 -9.18 -11.64
C SER A 108 -2.30 -9.26 -11.01
N VAL A 109 -2.05 -8.55 -9.91
CA VAL A 109 -0.79 -8.61 -9.16
C VAL A 109 -0.50 -10.00 -8.60
N VAL A 110 -1.51 -10.69 -8.06
CA VAL A 110 -1.36 -12.07 -7.54
C VAL A 110 -0.98 -13.03 -8.65
N LYS A 111 -1.61 -12.94 -9.84
CA LYS A 111 -1.27 -13.78 -11.00
C LYS A 111 0.15 -13.51 -11.52
N LEU A 112 0.58 -12.25 -11.43
CA LEU A 112 1.88 -11.78 -11.88
C LEU A 112 3.02 -12.11 -10.90
N SER A 113 2.73 -12.47 -9.66
CA SER A 113 3.72 -12.70 -8.61
C SER A 113 4.38 -14.09 -8.69
N ASP A 114 5.66 -14.20 -8.29
CA ASP A 114 6.32 -15.50 -8.07
C ASP A 114 5.85 -16.09 -6.73
N PRO A 115 5.39 -17.34 -6.68
CA PRO A 115 4.98 -18.02 -5.44
C PRO A 115 6.12 -18.34 -4.42
N ARG A 116 7.15 -17.50 -4.30
CA ARG A 116 8.29 -17.70 -3.38
C ARG A 116 8.14 -16.97 -2.04
N ARG A 117 7.01 -17.12 -1.33
CA ARG A 117 6.79 -16.50 0.01
C ARG A 117 6.74 -14.99 0.00
N THR A 118 6.33 -14.41 -1.12
CA THR A 118 6.22 -12.96 -1.26
C THR A 118 4.77 -12.48 -1.21
N LEU A 119 3.80 -13.38 -1.38
CA LEU A 119 2.38 -13.06 -1.29
C LEU A 119 1.81 -13.19 0.12
N GLY A 120 2.58 -13.71 1.07
CA GLY A 120 2.16 -13.88 2.46
C GLY A 120 1.62 -12.59 3.08
N HIS A 121 2.42 -11.53 3.11
CA HIS A 121 2.03 -10.21 3.62
C HIS A 121 0.86 -9.60 2.83
N PHE A 122 0.86 -9.80 1.50
CA PHE A 122 -0.25 -9.39 0.65
C PHE A 122 -1.56 -10.07 1.06
N GLY A 123 -1.48 -11.34 1.42
CA GLY A 123 -2.57 -12.14 1.96
C GLY A 123 -3.07 -11.70 3.31
N VAL A 124 -2.18 -11.30 4.23
CA VAL A 124 -2.55 -10.73 5.54
C VAL A 124 -3.44 -9.50 5.33
N ARG A 125 -3.00 -8.57 4.48
CA ARG A 125 -3.74 -7.32 4.20
C ARG A 125 -5.03 -7.58 3.47
N LEU A 126 -5.04 -8.43 2.46
CA LEU A 126 -6.27 -8.80 1.77
C LEU A 126 -7.28 -9.48 2.72
N GLY A 127 -6.81 -10.31 3.66
CA GLY A 127 -7.64 -10.92 4.69
C GLY A 127 -8.24 -9.91 5.67
N ALA A 128 -7.58 -8.77 5.90
CA ALA A 128 -8.07 -7.68 6.72
C ALA A 128 -9.07 -6.76 6.01
N LEU A 129 -9.34 -6.99 4.72
CA LEU A 129 -10.21 -6.15 3.88
C LEU A 129 -11.42 -6.96 3.38
N PRO A 130 -12.40 -7.23 4.27
CA PRO A 130 -13.51 -8.15 3.97
C PRO A 130 -14.34 -7.68 2.77
N GLY A 131 -14.46 -6.37 2.52
CA GLY A 131 -15.18 -5.84 1.35
C GLY A 131 -14.55 -6.24 0.01
N ILE A 132 -13.22 -6.15 -0.11
CA ILE A 132 -12.49 -6.54 -1.33
C ILE A 132 -12.50 -8.06 -1.48
N LEU A 133 -12.25 -8.80 -0.38
CA LEU A 133 -12.23 -10.25 -0.41
C LEU A 133 -13.61 -10.84 -0.77
N ARG A 134 -14.70 -10.22 -0.32
CA ARG A 134 -16.07 -10.57 -0.70
C ARG A 134 -16.31 -10.43 -2.20
N ILE A 135 -15.88 -9.34 -2.81
CA ILE A 135 -15.97 -9.14 -4.27
C ILE A 135 -15.16 -10.21 -5.01
N LEU A 136 -13.93 -10.46 -4.59
CA LEU A 136 -13.08 -11.49 -5.21
C LEU A 136 -13.68 -12.90 -5.13
N ILE A 137 -14.39 -13.24 -4.06
CA ILE A 137 -15.07 -14.54 -3.93
C ILE A 137 -16.36 -14.57 -4.78
N ALA A 138 -17.21 -13.54 -4.67
CA ALA A 138 -18.48 -13.47 -5.40
C ALA A 138 -18.28 -13.45 -6.93
N GLU A 139 -17.25 -12.75 -7.42
CA GLU A 139 -16.88 -12.75 -8.84
C GLU A 139 -16.08 -14.01 -9.27
N GLY A 140 -15.94 -15.00 -8.38
CA GLY A 140 -15.27 -16.28 -8.64
C GLY A 140 -13.76 -16.17 -8.87
N HIS A 141 -13.15 -15.02 -8.58
CA HIS A 141 -11.74 -14.74 -8.82
C HIS A 141 -10.83 -15.58 -7.92
N ILE A 142 -11.15 -15.71 -6.63
CA ILE A 142 -10.40 -16.56 -5.70
C ILE A 142 -10.41 -18.02 -6.16
N LYS A 143 -11.58 -18.56 -6.51
CA LYS A 143 -11.72 -19.92 -7.02
C LYS A 143 -10.88 -20.13 -8.28
N LYS A 144 -10.90 -19.16 -9.21
CA LYS A 144 -10.08 -19.19 -10.43
C LYS A 144 -8.59 -19.18 -10.12
N ILE A 145 -8.10 -18.33 -9.22
CA ILE A 145 -6.68 -18.31 -8.79
C ILE A 145 -6.32 -19.66 -8.14
N ALA A 146 -7.14 -20.18 -7.24
CA ALA A 146 -6.87 -21.42 -6.52
C ALA A 146 -6.72 -22.65 -7.44
N VAL A 147 -7.29 -22.59 -8.64
CA VAL A 147 -7.17 -23.62 -9.70
C VAL A 147 -6.03 -23.30 -10.66
N THR A 148 -6.00 -22.10 -11.24
CA THR A 148 -5.07 -21.73 -12.33
C THR A 148 -3.68 -21.33 -11.85
N HIS A 149 -3.58 -20.76 -10.65
CA HIS A 149 -2.35 -20.25 -10.03
C HIS A 149 -2.19 -20.82 -8.62
N LYS A 150 -2.32 -22.15 -8.49
CA LYS A 150 -2.36 -22.88 -7.22
C LYS A 150 -1.28 -22.45 -6.23
N ARG A 151 -0.03 -22.34 -6.68
CA ARG A 151 1.09 -21.96 -5.82
C ARG A 151 0.98 -20.52 -5.31
N CYS A 152 0.56 -19.57 -6.15
CA CYS A 152 0.37 -18.18 -5.73
C CYS A 152 -0.77 -18.07 -4.71
N PHE A 153 -1.84 -18.83 -4.91
CA PHE A 153 -2.95 -18.90 -3.96
C PHE A 153 -2.51 -19.48 -2.61
N GLU A 154 -1.76 -20.59 -2.62
CA GLU A 154 -1.23 -21.19 -1.39
C GLU A 154 -0.26 -20.26 -0.67
N ASP A 155 0.52 -19.47 -1.43
CA ASP A 155 1.41 -18.45 -0.89
C ASP A 155 0.65 -17.28 -0.24
N LEU A 156 -0.47 -16.86 -0.84
CA LEU A 156 -1.36 -15.81 -0.32
C LEU A 156 -1.94 -16.17 1.06
N ILE A 157 -2.14 -17.45 1.34
CA ILE A 157 -2.61 -17.93 2.65
C ILE A 157 -1.49 -18.66 3.41
N SER A 158 -0.23 -18.42 3.06
CA SER A 158 0.88 -19.14 3.71
C SER A 158 1.16 -18.62 5.11
N GLU A 159 1.07 -17.29 5.31
CA GLU A 159 1.33 -16.63 6.58
C GLU A 159 0.28 -16.98 7.65
N PRO A 160 0.68 -17.29 8.89
CA PRO A 160 -0.25 -17.64 9.95
C PRO A 160 -1.35 -16.60 10.16
N GLN A 161 -0.98 -15.32 10.19
CA GLN A 161 -1.94 -14.22 10.32
C GLN A 161 -2.90 -14.15 9.13
N ALA A 162 -2.39 -14.38 7.90
CA ALA A 162 -3.24 -14.40 6.71
C ALA A 162 -4.26 -15.53 6.81
N ARG A 163 -3.84 -16.74 7.22
CA ARG A 163 -4.76 -17.86 7.42
C ARG A 163 -5.85 -17.53 8.42
N GLU A 164 -5.50 -16.92 9.54
CA GLU A 164 -6.44 -16.59 10.60
C GLU A 164 -7.51 -15.61 10.11
N ARG A 165 -7.09 -14.50 9.49
CA ARG A 165 -7.98 -13.50 8.90
C ARG A 165 -8.89 -14.08 7.83
N TRP A 166 -8.34 -14.91 6.95
CA TRP A 166 -9.14 -15.56 5.89
C TRP A 166 -10.13 -16.57 6.46
N VAL A 167 -9.75 -17.35 7.47
CA VAL A 167 -10.67 -18.27 8.16
C VAL A 167 -11.81 -17.51 8.81
N GLU A 168 -11.51 -16.44 9.56
CA GLU A 168 -12.53 -15.59 10.18
C GLU A 168 -13.52 -15.06 9.14
N PHE A 169 -13.01 -14.48 8.05
CA PHE A 169 -13.84 -13.96 6.97
C PHE A 169 -14.70 -15.05 6.32
N ILE A 170 -14.12 -16.21 6.01
CA ILE A 170 -14.84 -17.31 5.35
C ILE A 170 -15.92 -17.88 6.26
N MET A 171 -15.65 -17.99 7.56
CA MET A 171 -16.63 -18.46 8.53
C MET A 171 -17.80 -17.52 8.64
N GLU A 172 -17.56 -16.22 8.62
CA GLU A 172 -18.62 -15.22 8.58
C GLU A 172 -19.42 -15.32 7.28
N LEU A 173 -18.75 -15.44 6.14
CA LEU A 173 -19.37 -15.58 4.82
C LEU A 173 -20.24 -16.85 4.70
N CYS A 174 -19.82 -17.95 5.32
CA CYS A 174 -20.47 -19.26 5.20
C CYS A 174 -21.33 -19.62 6.42
N LYS A 175 -21.55 -18.69 7.36
CA LYS A 175 -22.18 -18.96 8.66
C LYS A 175 -23.55 -19.64 8.57
N GLU A 176 -24.32 -19.29 7.55
CA GLU A 176 -25.67 -19.84 7.32
C GLU A 176 -25.67 -21.04 6.37
N CYS A 177 -24.53 -21.39 5.77
CA CYS A 177 -24.44 -22.48 4.82
C CYS A 177 -24.30 -23.82 5.54
N GLU A 178 -25.26 -24.73 5.36
CA GLU A 178 -25.21 -26.06 5.97
C GLU A 178 -23.98 -26.88 5.52
N GLU A 179 -23.52 -26.69 4.28
CA GLU A 179 -22.34 -27.38 3.73
C GLU A 179 -21.00 -26.81 4.23
N HIS A 180 -20.95 -25.49 4.51
CA HIS A 180 -19.71 -24.75 4.75
C HIS A 180 -19.66 -24.05 6.13
N GLY A 181 -20.66 -24.22 6.99
CA GLY A 181 -20.72 -23.59 8.32
C GLY A 181 -19.72 -24.16 9.34
N SER A 182 -18.90 -25.14 8.93
CA SER A 182 -17.88 -25.77 9.77
C SER A 182 -16.50 -25.15 9.55
N ARG A 183 -15.77 -24.88 10.64
CA ARG A 183 -14.43 -24.27 10.57
C ARG A 183 -13.44 -25.15 9.79
N PRO A 184 -12.80 -24.63 8.72
CA PRO A 184 -11.77 -25.39 8.03
C PRO A 184 -10.55 -25.60 8.93
N SER A 185 -9.93 -26.77 8.83
CA SER A 185 -8.64 -27.02 9.50
C SER A 185 -7.55 -26.14 8.87
N ALA A 186 -6.51 -25.83 9.65
CA ALA A 186 -5.40 -24.98 9.18
C ALA A 186 -4.69 -25.53 7.92
N LEU A 187 -4.64 -26.86 7.77
CA LEU A 187 -4.11 -27.55 6.58
C LEU A 187 -5.13 -27.66 5.44
N GLY A 188 -6.42 -27.47 5.74
CA GLY A 188 -7.54 -27.63 4.81
C GLY A 188 -8.04 -26.32 4.18
N LEU A 189 -7.61 -25.15 4.65
CA LEU A 189 -8.12 -23.85 4.20
C LEU A 189 -8.07 -23.69 2.67
N ALA A 190 -6.95 -24.01 2.04
CA ALA A 190 -6.81 -23.91 0.59
C ALA A 190 -7.80 -24.82 -0.16
N LYS A 191 -8.08 -26.02 0.38
CA LYS A 191 -9.01 -26.98 -0.21
C LYS A 191 -10.45 -26.52 -0.01
N PHE A 192 -10.76 -26.00 1.18
CA PHE A 192 -12.05 -25.43 1.52
C PHE A 192 -12.39 -24.22 0.64
N ILE A 193 -11.45 -23.31 0.43
CA ILE A 193 -11.70 -22.11 -0.41
C ILE A 193 -12.07 -22.48 -1.85
N ARG A 194 -11.61 -23.62 -2.37
CA ARG A 194 -11.95 -24.08 -3.71
C ARG A 194 -13.41 -24.52 -3.86
N THR A 195 -14.10 -24.83 -2.75
CA THR A 195 -15.51 -25.24 -2.74
C THR A 195 -16.47 -24.06 -2.60
N ILE A 196 -15.96 -22.87 -2.26
CA ILE A 196 -16.76 -21.64 -2.10
C ILE A 196 -16.54 -20.64 -3.27
N PRO A 197 -17.53 -19.77 -3.56
CA PRO A 197 -18.89 -19.84 -3.01
C PRO A 197 -19.66 -21.01 -3.66
N CYS A 198 -20.47 -21.72 -2.87
CA CYS A 198 -21.54 -22.56 -3.41
C CYS A 198 -22.76 -21.68 -3.73
N GLU A 199 -23.81 -22.24 -4.33
CA GLU A 199 -25.02 -21.49 -4.72
C GLU A 199 -25.62 -20.73 -3.52
N PHE A 200 -25.61 -21.37 -2.34
CA PHE A 200 -26.10 -20.77 -1.10
C PHE A 200 -25.18 -19.64 -0.59
N CYS A 201 -23.86 -19.91 -0.48
CA CYS A 201 -22.89 -18.89 -0.05
C CYS A 201 -22.82 -17.69 -1.00
N ASN A 202 -23.18 -17.85 -2.28
CA ASN A 202 -23.21 -16.76 -3.26
C ASN A 202 -24.48 -15.90 -3.13
N SER A 203 -25.60 -16.52 -2.73
CA SER A 203 -26.90 -15.86 -2.58
C SER A 203 -27.00 -15.05 -1.29
N ASN A 204 -26.30 -15.48 -0.24
CA ASN A 204 -26.22 -14.77 1.05
C ASN A 204 -25.02 -13.82 1.11
N VAL A 205 -24.60 -13.24 -0.02
CA VAL A 205 -23.66 -12.12 -0.04
C VAL A 205 -24.47 -10.82 -0.16
N PRO A 206 -25.08 -10.31 0.92
CA PRO A 206 -25.68 -8.98 0.86
C PRO A 206 -24.55 -7.96 0.64
N PHE A 207 -24.54 -7.37 -0.55
CA PHE A 207 -23.66 -6.24 -0.87
C PHE A 207 -24.07 -4.97 -0.10
N ASP A 208 -25.32 -4.93 0.38
CA ASP A 208 -25.98 -3.80 1.05
C ASP A 208 -26.20 -4.01 2.55
N CYS A 209 -25.58 -5.00 3.18
CA CYS A 209 -25.53 -4.97 4.65
C CYS A 209 -24.71 -3.75 5.04
N GLY A 210 -25.41 -2.68 5.44
CA GLY A 210 -24.87 -1.55 6.17
C GLY A 210 -24.04 -2.13 7.31
N LEU A 211 -22.74 -2.21 7.06
CA LEU A 211 -21.77 -2.32 8.12
C LEU A 211 -21.96 -1.01 8.87
N ASP A 212 -22.66 -1.08 9.99
CA ASP A 212 -22.44 -0.12 11.06
C ASP A 212 -20.95 0.18 11.07
N ASN A 213 -20.60 1.46 11.09
CA ASN A 213 -19.25 2.00 10.97
C ASN A 213 -18.26 1.51 12.07
N ASP A 214 -18.66 0.48 12.83
CA ASP A 214 -18.02 -0.08 14.01
C ASP A 214 -17.40 -1.49 13.77
N LEU A 215 -17.70 -2.18 12.65
CA LEU A 215 -17.13 -3.51 12.34
C LEU A 215 -15.96 -3.50 11.34
N GLU A 216 -15.68 -2.38 10.67
CA GLU A 216 -14.30 -2.10 10.24
C GLU A 216 -13.50 -1.73 11.50
N GLY A 217 -13.29 -2.71 12.37
CA GLY A 217 -12.46 -2.54 13.55
C GLY A 217 -11.13 -1.93 13.11
N GLU A 218 -10.65 -0.91 13.85
CA GLU A 218 -9.26 -0.46 13.72
C GLU A 218 -8.39 -1.71 13.53
N PRO A 219 -7.49 -1.74 12.52
CA PRO A 219 -6.64 -2.90 12.26
C PRO A 219 -6.06 -3.34 13.60
N THR A 220 -6.53 -4.48 14.10
CA THR A 220 -6.37 -4.83 15.51
C THR A 220 -4.88 -4.97 15.76
N ARG A 221 -4.36 -4.06 16.59
CA ARG A 221 -2.95 -3.88 16.91
C ARG A 221 -2.44 -5.12 17.66
N VAL A 222 -2.03 -6.15 16.93
CA VAL A 222 -1.33 -7.30 17.52
C VAL A 222 0.15 -6.99 17.52
N ARG A 223 0.70 -6.78 18.72
CA ARG A 223 2.14 -6.66 18.97
C ARG A 223 2.72 -8.08 18.96
N GLY A 224 3.49 -8.46 17.92
CA GLY A 224 4.02 -9.83 17.83
C GLY A 224 5.25 -10.01 16.94
N SER A 225 6.37 -10.35 17.59
CA SER A 225 7.64 -10.93 17.10
C SER A 225 8.38 -10.26 15.94
N SER A 226 9.50 -9.62 16.31
CA SER A 226 10.60 -9.26 15.42
C SER A 226 11.11 -10.48 14.64
N PHE A 227 10.81 -10.54 13.35
CA PHE A 227 11.53 -11.39 12.39
C PHE A 227 12.41 -10.51 11.51
N GLY A 228 13.73 -10.70 11.64
CA GLY A 228 14.71 -10.04 10.79
C GLY A 228 14.69 -10.63 9.39
N ILE A 229 14.14 -9.88 8.44
CA ILE A 229 14.24 -10.18 7.00
C ILE A 229 15.33 -9.26 6.44
N ASN A 230 16.55 -9.80 6.36
CA ASN A 230 17.75 -9.06 5.95
C ASN A 230 17.99 -9.10 4.42
N THR A 231 16.99 -9.45 3.61
CA THR A 231 17.20 -9.73 2.17
C THR A 231 16.35 -8.88 1.21
N GLU A 232 15.36 -8.12 1.69
CA GLU A 232 14.51 -7.24 0.84
C GLU A 232 14.83 -5.73 0.96
N SER A 233 15.70 -5.34 1.91
CA SER A 233 16.07 -3.94 2.21
C SER A 233 16.64 -3.16 1.02
N ASN A 234 17.33 -3.85 0.10
CA ASN A 234 18.01 -3.19 -1.03
C ASN A 234 17.06 -2.69 -2.12
N MET A 235 15.81 -3.16 -2.21
CA MET A 235 14.92 -2.80 -3.32
C MET A 235 14.00 -1.64 -2.99
N PHE A 236 13.44 -1.60 -1.78
CA PHE A 236 12.70 -0.43 -1.28
C PHE A 236 13.59 0.82 -1.17
N LYS A 237 14.91 0.61 -1.03
CA LYS A 237 15.93 1.66 -1.17
C LYS A 237 15.83 2.42 -2.51
N TYR A 238 15.42 1.75 -3.59
CA TYR A 238 15.30 2.37 -4.91
C TYR A 238 13.93 3.03 -5.14
N LEU A 239 12.88 2.59 -4.44
CA LEU A 239 11.51 3.13 -4.54
C LEU A 239 11.24 4.29 -3.59
N LEU A 240 11.68 4.15 -2.34
CA LEU A 240 11.44 5.10 -1.25
C LEU A 240 12.67 5.95 -0.93
N GLY A 241 13.74 5.78 -1.71
CA GLY A 241 15.05 6.39 -1.48
C GLY A 241 15.87 5.65 -0.41
N GLU A 242 17.12 6.10 -0.22
CA GLU A 242 17.99 5.49 0.79
C GLU A 242 17.40 5.64 2.20
N PRO A 243 17.32 4.54 2.99
CA PRO A 243 16.86 4.65 4.36
C PRO A 243 17.81 5.58 5.12
N LEU A 244 17.26 6.68 5.65
CA LEU A 244 18.03 7.69 6.37
C LEU A 244 18.44 7.24 7.77
N GLY A 245 17.85 6.15 8.27
CA GLY A 245 18.07 5.54 9.57
C GLY A 245 17.04 4.43 9.84
N PRO A 246 17.05 3.81 11.04
CA PRO A 246 16.10 2.79 11.44
C PRO A 246 14.63 3.26 11.44
N TRP A 247 14.36 4.55 11.67
CA TRP A 247 13.01 5.10 11.64
C TRP A 247 12.66 5.61 10.23
N LYS A 248 11.50 5.18 9.71
CA LYS A 248 10.94 5.69 8.45
C LYS A 248 10.49 7.14 8.63
N ILE A 249 10.88 8.02 7.70
CA ILE A 249 10.40 9.39 7.64
C ILE A 249 9.30 9.49 6.60
N ILE A 250 8.15 10.05 6.98
CA ILE A 250 7.06 10.40 6.07
C ILE A 250 6.88 11.92 6.09
N LEU A 251 6.56 12.50 4.93
CA LEU A 251 6.38 13.95 4.77
C LEU A 251 4.90 14.25 4.56
N SER A 252 4.38 15.24 5.27
CA SER A 252 3.09 15.84 4.89
C SER A 252 3.22 16.68 3.61
N GLN A 253 2.09 17.00 2.99
CA GLN A 253 2.02 17.89 1.84
C GLN A 253 2.77 19.21 2.08
N GLN A 254 2.50 19.88 3.20
CA GLN A 254 3.17 21.14 3.55
C GLN A 254 4.70 20.98 3.65
N ALA A 255 5.18 19.88 4.23
CA ALA A 255 6.61 19.60 4.29
C ALA A 255 7.24 19.37 2.91
N MET A 256 6.52 18.74 1.97
CA MET A 256 6.98 18.57 0.60
C MET A 256 7.06 19.92 -0.14
N GLU A 257 6.06 20.77 0.01
CA GLU A 257 6.05 22.13 -0.56
C GLU A 257 7.18 23.01 0.03
N ASP A 258 7.39 22.94 1.35
CA ASP A 258 8.48 23.62 2.06
C ASP A 258 9.88 23.20 1.59
N LEU A 259 10.00 21.97 1.08
CA LEU A 259 11.24 21.45 0.49
C LEU A 259 11.37 21.87 -0.97
N GLY A 260 10.28 21.81 -1.75
CA GLY A 260 10.25 22.19 -3.16
C GLY A 260 10.60 23.66 -3.42
N THR A 261 10.24 24.56 -2.48
CA THR A 261 10.57 25.98 -2.55
C THR A 261 12.05 26.32 -2.29
N LYS A 262 12.87 25.36 -1.80
CA LYS A 262 14.28 25.58 -1.45
C LYS A 262 15.21 25.26 -2.62
N LYS A 263 15.40 26.23 -3.51
CA LYS A 263 16.27 26.12 -4.71
C LYS A 263 17.78 26.02 -4.46
N ALA A 264 18.25 26.12 -3.21
CA ALA A 264 19.69 26.09 -2.89
C ALA A 264 20.13 24.69 -2.43
N GLN A 265 21.04 24.05 -3.17
CA GLN A 265 21.58 22.70 -2.89
C GLN A 265 22.15 22.57 -1.47
N SER A 266 22.78 23.62 -0.94
CA SER A 266 23.29 23.66 0.45
C SER A 266 22.18 23.64 1.51
N SER A 267 20.97 24.07 1.19
CA SER A 267 19.81 24.01 2.09
C SER A 267 19.24 22.60 2.19
N PHE A 268 19.27 21.85 1.09
CA PHE A 268 18.74 20.49 1.04
C PHE A 268 19.61 19.53 1.84
N GLU A 269 20.94 19.65 1.72
CA GLU A 269 21.89 18.78 2.46
C GLU A 269 21.76 18.93 3.99
N ASN A 270 21.51 20.15 4.47
CA ASN A 270 21.29 20.38 5.90
C ASN A 270 19.97 19.75 6.40
N VAL A 271 18.91 19.77 5.58
CA VAL A 271 17.65 19.11 5.92
C VAL A 271 17.81 17.60 5.87
N ARG A 272 18.45 17.06 4.84
CA ARG A 272 18.74 15.62 4.70
C ARG A 272 19.54 15.11 5.90
N ARG A 273 20.59 15.82 6.31
CA ARG A 273 21.36 15.47 7.52
C ARG A 273 20.48 15.44 8.76
N LYS A 274 19.61 16.42 8.92
CA LYS A 274 18.69 16.44 10.08
C LYS A 274 17.63 15.34 10.00
N PHE A 275 17.17 14.97 8.82
CA PHE A 275 16.33 13.79 8.63
C PHE A 275 17.08 12.51 8.99
N SER A 276 18.36 12.35 8.63
CA SER A 276 19.16 11.21 9.10
C SER A 276 19.32 11.18 10.62
N GLU A 277 19.54 12.34 11.26
CA GLU A 277 19.57 12.43 12.72
C GLU A 277 18.23 12.04 13.35
N LEU A 278 17.11 12.52 12.80
CA LEU A 278 15.77 12.13 13.25
C LEU A 278 15.57 10.62 13.08
N ALA A 279 15.87 10.12 11.89
CA ALA A 279 15.71 8.72 11.51
C ALA A 279 16.59 7.76 12.33
N SER A 280 17.66 8.26 12.97
CA SER A 280 18.52 7.47 13.86
C SER A 280 17.81 6.94 15.10
N GLY A 281 16.74 7.62 15.55
CA GLY A 281 16.07 7.29 16.81
C GLY A 281 16.78 7.80 18.06
N ASP A 282 17.98 8.37 17.96
CA ASP A 282 18.70 8.98 19.08
C ASP A 282 18.25 10.43 19.29
N TRP A 283 17.09 10.58 19.92
CA TRP A 283 16.49 11.89 20.20
C TRP A 283 16.87 12.46 21.56
N ALA A 284 17.48 11.65 22.43
CA ALA A 284 17.77 12.02 23.82
C ALA A 284 19.02 12.91 23.96
N GLY A 285 19.93 12.91 23.00
CA GLY A 285 21.25 13.53 23.14
C GLY A 285 21.47 14.90 22.45
N LYS A 286 20.55 15.34 21.59
CA LYS A 286 20.73 16.56 20.77
C LYS A 286 19.39 17.26 20.70
N GLU A 287 19.31 18.56 20.98
CA GLU A 287 18.28 19.60 20.70
C GLU A 287 17.11 19.30 19.70
N ILE A 288 16.52 18.11 19.74
CA ILE A 288 15.60 17.52 18.75
C ILE A 288 14.20 17.42 19.37
N LEU A 289 14.12 17.38 20.70
CA LEU A 289 12.89 17.30 21.50
C LEU A 289 12.41 18.66 22.02
N TYR A 290 12.52 19.73 21.24
CA TYR A 290 11.82 20.97 21.62
C TYR A 290 10.34 20.81 21.33
N ARG A 291 9.51 20.63 22.37
CA ARG A 291 8.06 20.62 22.21
C ARG A 291 7.61 21.95 21.59
N ALA A 292 6.94 21.88 20.44
CA ALA A 292 6.41 23.07 19.79
C ALA A 292 5.17 23.57 20.56
N LYS A 293 5.13 24.86 20.94
CA LYS A 293 3.90 25.52 21.37
C LYS A 293 3.22 26.09 20.13
N TRP A 294 2.07 25.54 19.76
CA TRP A 294 1.23 26.09 18.70
C TRP A 294 0.19 27.01 19.34
N ASN A 295 0.26 28.32 19.06
CA ASN A 295 -0.69 29.28 19.59
C ASN A 295 -1.96 29.27 18.73
N ASN A 296 -3.05 28.78 19.34
CA ASN A 296 -4.47 28.81 18.95
C ASN A 296 -5.06 27.41 18.71
N SER A 297 -6.04 27.05 19.57
CA SER A 297 -6.87 25.84 19.63
C SER A 297 -6.37 24.64 20.48
N PRO A 298 -7.32 23.86 21.05
CA PRO A 298 -7.19 23.20 22.34
C PRO A 298 -6.24 22.01 22.28
N SER A 299 -5.36 21.94 23.29
CA SER A 299 -4.50 20.81 23.68
C SER A 299 -4.61 19.57 22.77
N TYR A 300 -3.88 19.56 21.65
CA TYR A 300 -3.68 18.33 20.87
C TYR A 300 -3.07 17.28 21.79
N ARG A 301 -3.68 16.09 21.86
CA ARG A 301 -3.23 14.97 22.72
C ARG A 301 -1.91 14.35 22.25
N ILE A 302 -1.43 14.71 21.05
CA ILE A 302 -0.22 14.14 20.43
C ILE A 302 0.89 15.21 20.40
N PRO A 303 2.06 14.94 21.00
CA PRO A 303 3.12 15.93 21.10
C PRO A 303 3.79 16.19 19.74
N LEU A 304 3.83 17.46 19.33
CA LEU A 304 4.65 17.95 18.21
C LEU A 304 6.02 18.41 18.70
N PHE A 305 7.06 18.05 17.95
CA PHE A 305 8.46 18.35 18.25
C PHE A 305 9.08 19.22 17.17
N LYS A 306 10.06 20.03 17.57
CA LYS A 306 10.80 20.95 16.72
C LYS A 306 12.28 20.57 16.75
N ALA A 307 12.83 20.25 15.60
CA ALA A 307 14.25 19.97 15.41
C ALA A 307 14.91 21.11 14.63
N LEU A 308 15.94 21.73 15.21
CA LEU A 308 16.69 22.81 14.56
C LEU A 308 17.80 22.22 13.67
N TYR A 309 17.96 22.75 12.46
CA TYR A 309 19.00 22.30 11.51
C TYR A 309 19.89 23.41 10.94
N LYS A 310 19.57 24.68 11.22
CA LYS A 310 20.40 25.86 10.96
C LYS A 310 19.86 27.02 11.80
N ALA A 311 20.63 28.11 11.97
CA ALA A 311 20.17 29.31 12.65
C ALA A 311 18.75 29.72 12.17
N LYS A 312 17.79 29.67 13.10
CA LYS A 312 16.37 30.01 12.93
C LYS A 312 15.55 29.11 11.98
N ARG A 313 16.07 27.99 11.49
CA ARG A 313 15.32 27.03 10.65
C ARG A 313 14.99 25.76 11.42
N PHE A 314 13.82 25.19 11.15
CA PHE A 314 13.32 24.06 11.93
C PHE A 314 12.55 23.04 11.09
N ILE A 315 12.49 21.83 11.60
CA ILE A 315 11.63 20.74 11.16
C ILE A 315 10.60 20.53 12.27
N LEU A 316 9.33 20.62 11.93
CA LEU A 316 8.23 20.25 12.82
C LEU A 316 7.86 18.80 12.53
N TRP A 317 7.89 17.96 13.56
CA TRP A 317 7.71 16.52 13.41
C TRP A 317 7.01 15.88 14.59
N GLN A 318 6.53 14.65 14.42
CA GLN A 318 5.99 13.82 15.48
C GLN A 318 6.32 12.35 15.24
N ILE A 319 6.15 11.54 16.28
CA ILE A 319 6.03 10.10 16.12
C ILE A 319 4.58 9.82 15.75
N ASP A 320 4.38 9.12 14.64
CA ASP A 320 3.09 8.70 14.14
C ASP A 320 3.10 7.19 13.88
N ILE A 321 1.96 6.63 13.52
CA ILE A 321 1.86 5.25 13.03
C ILE A 321 1.48 5.32 11.55
N ALA A 322 2.27 4.68 10.70
CA ALA A 322 1.97 4.58 9.28
C ALA A 322 2.40 3.22 8.74
N PHE A 323 1.76 2.82 7.64
CA PHE A 323 2.10 1.60 6.94
C PHE A 323 3.55 1.63 6.43
N ASP A 324 4.28 0.54 6.68
CA ASP A 324 5.59 0.31 6.09
C ASP A 324 5.52 -0.85 5.12
N GLU A 325 5.61 -0.54 3.83
CA GLU A 325 5.50 -1.49 2.72
C GLU A 325 6.59 -2.58 2.80
N ARG A 326 7.73 -2.29 3.45
CA ARG A 326 8.84 -3.23 3.66
C ARG A 326 8.48 -4.38 4.60
N PHE A 327 7.56 -4.13 5.52
CA PHE A 327 7.21 -5.07 6.58
C PHE A 327 5.75 -5.53 6.49
N GLY A 328 4.93 -4.90 5.64
CA GLY A 328 3.52 -5.27 5.48
C GLY A 328 2.64 -4.96 6.69
N GLU A 329 3.16 -4.18 7.64
CA GLU A 329 2.52 -3.86 8.92
C GLU A 329 2.61 -2.35 9.21
N ASP A 330 1.82 -1.89 10.18
CA ASP A 330 1.86 -0.50 10.63
C ASP A 330 3.02 -0.33 11.60
N TYR A 331 3.94 0.58 11.28
CA TYR A 331 5.12 0.86 12.10
C TYR A 331 5.07 2.26 12.67
N GLN A 332 5.81 2.46 13.76
CA GLN A 332 6.06 3.81 14.24
C GLN A 332 6.99 4.52 13.26
N VAL A 333 6.57 5.69 12.80
CA VAL A 333 7.27 6.51 11.83
C VAL A 333 7.49 7.91 12.37
N ILE A 334 8.43 8.62 11.76
CA ILE A 334 8.64 10.04 11.98
C ILE A 334 7.86 10.80 10.92
N LYS A 335 6.76 11.45 11.32
CA LYS A 335 5.99 12.31 10.42
C LYS A 335 6.48 13.73 10.50
N VAL A 336 6.91 14.28 9.37
CA VAL A 336 7.34 15.67 9.22
C VAL A 336 6.18 16.50 8.69
N TRP A 337 5.74 17.47 9.49
CA TRP A 337 4.63 18.36 9.17
C TRP A 337 5.07 19.60 8.40
N ALA A 338 6.23 20.16 8.71
CA ALA A 338 6.70 21.37 8.05
C ALA A 338 8.23 21.49 8.15
N VAL A 339 8.82 22.16 7.17
CA VAL A 339 10.24 22.51 7.14
C VAL A 339 10.39 24.02 7.04
N GLY A 340 10.16 24.69 8.17
CA GLY A 340 10.04 26.14 8.22
C GLY A 340 11.35 26.93 8.31
N SER A 341 11.18 28.23 8.05
CA SER A 341 12.08 29.33 8.42
C SER A 341 11.30 30.29 9.34
N PRO A 342 11.95 31.24 10.04
CA PRO A 342 11.26 32.02 11.08
C PRO A 342 10.21 32.99 10.53
N LYS A 343 10.05 33.12 9.20
CA LYS A 343 9.02 33.95 8.55
C LYS A 343 7.75 33.18 8.16
N ASN A 344 7.77 31.85 8.18
CA ASN A 344 6.68 31.00 7.65
C ASN A 344 5.76 30.43 8.74
N VAL A 345 5.89 30.90 9.97
CA VAL A 345 4.93 30.61 11.04
C VAL A 345 4.55 31.95 11.61
N GLY A 346 3.29 32.34 11.43
CA GLY A 346 2.70 33.37 12.27
C GLY A 346 2.78 32.85 13.71
N ILE A 347 3.71 33.42 14.48
CA ILE A 347 3.89 33.15 15.92
C ILE A 347 2.75 33.81 16.69
#